data_AF-A0A9E2VKZ2-F1
#
_entry.id   AF-A0A9E2VKZ2-F1
#
_cell.length_a   1.000
_cell.length_b   1.000
_cell.length_c   1.000
_cell.angle_alpha   90.00
_cell.angle_beta   90.00
_cell.angle_gamma   90.00
#
_symmetry.space_group_name_H-M   'P 1'
#
loop_
_entity.id
_entity.type
_entity.pdbx_description
1 polymer ?
#
loop_
_entity_poly.entity_id
_entity_poly.type
_entity_poly.pdbx_seq_one_letter_code
_entity_poly.pdbx_strand_id
1 'polypeptide(L)'
;LRIEQTGGDGVYIGASARHPTCSDVVIRDCICADNHRQGISVTSAVRLLIENCRLCRTAGTAPEAGIDLEPDTARDRLVDCVIRNCRFEDNAGNAILVYLKQLTRESEPVSIRFERCLARLGRAGMSPDEVAARDPEGWSGIAIGRVRDHGPRGLIEFVHCATQNTGREGLRVYDKSADGVRLRFQDCVWSNAWVARHRDYGGPRAPILIESRDPAICSQPGGIQFIDCFVHDSIHGAPIRFEDATGRLSLQSVSGVIRVQDPAATPALLGPRPVELRVQIDRPSNGGAGWSP
;
A
#
# COMPACT_ATOMS: atom_id res chain seq x y z
N LEU A 1 -7.52 24.05 -6.97
CA LEU A 1 -6.37 24.27 -7.89
C LEU A 1 -6.18 23.03 -8.76
N ARG A 2 -5.73 23.16 -10.02
CA ARG A 2 -5.34 22.03 -10.88
C ARG A 2 -3.87 22.16 -11.27
N ILE A 3 -3.11 21.07 -11.16
CA ILE A 3 -1.70 20.97 -11.51
C ILE A 3 -1.58 19.77 -12.44
N GLU A 4 -1.31 20.01 -13.72
CA GLU A 4 -1.40 18.94 -14.72
C GLU A 4 -0.32 19.02 -15.78
N GLN A 5 0.01 17.85 -16.36
CA GLN A 5 0.94 17.71 -17.48
C GLN A 5 2.35 18.28 -17.19
N THR A 6 2.81 18.16 -15.93
CA THR A 6 4.16 18.55 -15.56
C THR A 6 5.19 17.58 -16.14
N GLY A 7 6.39 18.08 -16.48
CA GLY A 7 7.51 17.23 -16.93
C GLY A 7 8.13 16.34 -15.82
N GLY A 8 7.65 16.46 -14.59
CA GLY A 8 8.05 15.65 -13.44
C GLY A 8 6.91 15.51 -12.44
N ASP A 9 7.19 15.79 -11.17
CA ASP A 9 6.20 15.73 -10.09
C ASP A 9 5.25 16.93 -10.12
N GLY A 10 3.98 16.73 -9.79
CA GLY A 10 3.01 17.83 -9.68
C GLY A 10 3.32 18.78 -8.54
N VAL A 11 3.52 18.23 -7.34
CA VAL A 11 4.02 18.99 -6.18
C VAL A 11 5.18 18.23 -5.55
N TYR A 12 6.27 18.94 -5.26
CA TYR A 12 7.41 18.41 -4.54
C TYR A 12 7.55 19.13 -3.20
N ILE A 13 7.53 18.38 -2.09
CA ILE A 13 7.72 18.87 -0.72
C ILE A 13 8.98 18.21 -0.18
N GLY A 14 10.05 18.97 -0.02
CA GLY A 14 11.33 18.37 0.33
C GLY A 14 12.34 19.32 0.91
N ALA A 15 13.44 18.72 1.38
CA ALA A 15 14.56 19.44 1.93
C ALA A 15 15.41 20.09 0.84
N SER A 16 16.11 21.15 1.22
CA SER A 16 17.20 21.76 0.44
C SER A 16 18.35 22.12 1.39
N ALA A 17 19.51 22.48 0.83
CA ALA A 17 20.65 22.93 1.63
C ALA A 17 20.32 24.13 2.54
N ARG A 18 19.34 24.97 2.16
CA ARG A 18 18.92 26.15 2.94
C ARG A 18 17.75 25.87 3.88
N HIS A 19 16.89 24.92 3.52
CA HIS A 19 15.70 24.57 4.28
C HIS A 19 15.64 23.05 4.45
N PRO A 20 16.13 22.51 5.58
CA PRO A 20 16.30 21.07 5.76
C PRO A 20 14.98 20.29 5.92
N THR A 21 13.85 20.98 6.09
CA THR A 21 12.53 20.36 6.13
C THR A 21 11.45 21.41 5.82
N CYS A 22 10.33 20.98 5.23
CA CYS A 22 9.13 21.80 5.11
C CYS A 22 8.28 21.65 6.37
N SER A 23 7.72 22.73 6.91
CA SER A 23 6.79 22.66 8.04
C SER A 23 5.50 23.42 7.79
N ASP A 24 4.40 22.95 8.41
CA ASP A 24 3.09 23.62 8.39
C ASP A 24 2.52 23.80 6.98
N VAL A 25 2.66 22.76 6.14
CA VAL A 25 2.21 22.77 4.76
C VAL A 25 0.80 22.22 4.66
N VAL A 26 -0.07 22.95 3.96
CA VAL A 26 -1.45 22.51 3.65
C VAL A 26 -1.65 22.48 2.13
N ILE A 27 -2.06 21.33 1.60
CA ILE A 27 -2.52 21.15 0.22
C ILE A 27 -3.97 20.68 0.29
N ARG A 28 -4.90 21.52 -0.14
CA ARG A 28 -6.34 21.27 -0.01
C ARG A 28 -7.07 21.55 -1.32
N ASP A 29 -8.05 20.71 -1.64
CA ASP A 29 -8.95 20.89 -2.79
C ASP A 29 -8.17 21.04 -4.12
N CYS A 30 -7.14 20.21 -4.26
CA CYS A 30 -6.25 20.18 -5.43
C CYS A 30 -6.50 18.94 -6.29
N ILE A 31 -6.27 19.10 -7.59
CA ILE A 31 -6.20 17.99 -8.54
C ILE A 31 -4.81 17.99 -9.15
N CYS A 32 -4.03 16.94 -8.91
CA CYS A 32 -2.79 16.69 -9.65
C CYS A 32 -3.07 15.59 -10.69
N ALA A 33 -2.89 15.91 -11.97
CA ALA A 33 -3.37 15.07 -13.06
C ALA A 33 -2.36 14.93 -14.18
N ASP A 34 -2.20 13.74 -14.75
CA ASP A 34 -1.44 13.55 -15.99
C ASP A 34 0.03 14.02 -15.87
N ASN A 35 0.60 13.95 -14.67
CA ASN A 35 1.98 14.35 -14.39
C ASN A 35 2.96 13.23 -14.74
N HIS A 36 4.14 13.60 -15.20
CA HIS A 36 5.08 12.65 -15.79
C HIS A 36 5.74 11.69 -14.80
N ARG A 37 6.04 12.13 -13.56
CA ARG A 37 6.70 11.29 -12.56
C ARG A 37 5.82 11.00 -11.36
N GLN A 38 5.32 12.00 -10.65
CA GLN A 38 4.45 11.79 -9.47
C GLN A 38 3.29 12.79 -9.42
N GLY A 39 2.18 12.42 -8.78
CA GLY A 39 1.15 13.40 -8.40
C GLY A 39 1.69 14.37 -7.34
N ILE A 40 2.19 13.84 -6.23
CA ILE A 40 2.90 14.57 -5.16
C ILE A 40 4.07 13.72 -4.66
N SER A 41 5.24 14.33 -4.47
CA SER A 41 6.39 13.74 -3.79
C SER A 41 6.67 14.46 -2.48
N VAL A 42 6.91 13.70 -1.41
CA VAL A 42 7.23 14.21 -0.08
C VAL A 42 8.50 13.54 0.41
N THR A 43 9.61 14.28 0.42
CA THR A 43 10.90 13.78 0.92
C THR A 43 11.14 14.20 2.37
N SER A 44 10.69 15.40 2.78
CA SER A 44 10.84 15.90 4.15
C SER A 44 9.75 16.91 4.53
N ALA A 45 8.88 16.55 5.47
CA ALA A 45 7.83 17.39 6.00
C ALA A 45 7.51 17.15 7.48
N VAL A 46 7.11 18.23 8.17
CA VAL A 46 6.59 18.22 9.54
C VAL A 46 5.25 18.97 9.59
N ARG A 47 4.20 18.37 10.17
CA ARG A 47 2.84 18.95 10.18
C ARG A 47 2.32 19.23 8.77
N LEU A 48 2.34 18.20 7.93
CA LEU A 48 1.80 18.25 6.57
C LEU A 48 0.33 17.82 6.58
N LEU A 49 -0.53 18.60 5.94
CA LEU A 49 -1.91 18.23 5.67
C LEU A 49 -2.18 18.22 4.17
N ILE A 50 -2.50 17.05 3.61
CA ILE A 50 -3.03 16.91 2.25
C ILE A 50 -4.47 16.45 2.37
N GLU A 51 -5.43 17.24 1.89
CA GLU A 51 -6.84 16.88 2.05
C GLU A 51 -7.75 17.21 0.88
N ASN A 52 -8.76 16.36 0.68
CA ASN A 52 -9.74 16.51 -0.39
C ASN A 52 -9.09 16.62 -1.79
N CYS A 53 -7.96 15.95 -1.99
CA CYS A 53 -7.22 16.00 -3.25
C CYS A 53 -7.53 14.80 -4.15
N ARG A 54 -7.39 15.02 -5.46
CA ARG A 54 -7.42 13.95 -6.48
C ARG A 54 -6.05 13.87 -7.16
N LEU A 55 -5.42 12.70 -7.08
CA LEU A 55 -4.06 12.43 -7.57
C LEU A 55 -4.17 11.33 -8.64
N CYS A 56 -4.07 11.68 -9.91
CA CYS A 56 -4.58 10.79 -10.96
C CYS A 56 -3.81 10.82 -12.28
N ARG A 57 -3.84 9.67 -12.98
CA ARG A 57 -3.26 9.47 -14.31
C ARG A 57 -1.77 9.87 -14.42
N THR A 58 -1.02 9.76 -13.34
CA THR A 58 0.44 9.90 -13.41
C THR A 58 1.01 8.77 -14.25
N ALA A 59 1.82 9.11 -15.27
CA ALA A 59 2.45 8.17 -16.19
C ALA A 59 3.64 8.83 -16.91
N GLY A 60 4.72 8.09 -17.15
CA GLY A 60 5.90 8.53 -17.89
C GLY A 60 7.23 8.02 -17.33
N THR A 61 7.62 8.42 -16.13
CA THR A 61 8.86 7.99 -15.49
C THR A 61 8.57 7.46 -14.09
N ALA A 62 8.94 6.20 -13.84
CA ALA A 62 8.80 5.55 -12.54
C ALA A 62 9.29 6.46 -11.37
N PRO A 63 8.60 6.46 -10.22
CA PRO A 63 7.61 5.46 -9.80
C PRO A 63 6.16 5.65 -10.27
N GLU A 64 5.82 6.74 -10.96
CA GLU A 64 4.48 7.03 -11.52
C GLU A 64 3.34 7.01 -10.49
N ALA A 65 3.65 7.28 -9.22
CA ALA A 65 2.68 7.14 -8.15
C ALA A 65 1.77 8.38 -7.99
N GLY A 66 0.57 8.16 -7.46
CA GLY A 66 -0.32 9.27 -7.08
C GLY A 66 0.30 10.13 -5.97
N ILE A 67 0.89 9.48 -4.98
CA ILE A 67 1.76 10.11 -3.98
C ILE A 67 2.94 9.19 -3.65
N ASP A 68 4.10 9.78 -3.44
CA ASP A 68 5.29 9.10 -2.93
C ASP A 68 5.86 9.82 -1.70
N LEU A 69 6.00 9.09 -0.60
CA LEU A 69 6.68 9.54 0.61
C LEU A 69 8.06 8.87 0.64
N GLU A 70 9.05 9.56 0.08
CA GLU A 70 10.38 9.05 -0.25
C GLU A 70 11.50 9.93 0.36
N PRO A 71 11.86 9.76 1.64
CA PRO A 71 12.97 10.50 2.23
C PRO A 71 14.28 10.24 1.48
N ASP A 72 15.04 11.31 1.20
CA ASP A 72 16.30 11.25 0.46
C ASP A 72 17.50 10.91 1.37
N THR A 73 17.38 11.23 2.66
CA THR A 73 18.45 11.08 3.65
C THR A 73 17.89 10.63 5.00
N ALA A 74 18.77 10.13 5.89
CA ALA A 74 18.40 9.77 7.25
C ALA A 74 17.98 10.97 8.14
N ARG A 75 18.23 12.21 7.69
CA ARG A 75 17.89 13.44 8.43
C ARG A 75 16.52 13.99 8.06
N ASP A 76 15.96 13.50 6.95
CA ASP A 76 14.64 13.91 6.50
C ASP A 76 13.56 13.40 7.45
N ARG A 77 12.44 14.11 7.48
CA ARG A 77 11.39 13.94 8.48
C ARG A 77 10.07 13.68 7.79
N LEU A 78 9.30 12.75 8.30
CA LEU A 78 7.89 12.56 7.94
C LEU A 78 7.12 12.50 9.25
N VAL A 79 6.89 13.67 9.86
CA VAL A 79 6.35 13.80 11.22
C VAL A 79 5.03 14.56 11.16
N ASP A 80 3.97 13.95 11.69
CA ASP A 80 2.62 14.49 11.70
C ASP A 80 2.11 14.83 10.30
N CYS A 81 2.31 13.90 9.37
CA CYS A 81 1.83 13.97 8.00
C CYS A 81 0.46 13.31 7.89
N VAL A 82 -0.58 14.10 7.61
CA VAL A 82 -1.96 13.63 7.46
C VAL A 82 -2.40 13.79 6.00
N ILE A 83 -2.83 12.69 5.40
CA ILE A 83 -3.42 12.64 4.06
C ILE A 83 -4.85 12.14 4.21
N ARG A 84 -5.86 12.98 3.98
CA ARG A 84 -7.26 12.61 4.28
C ARG A 84 -8.26 12.97 3.19
N ASN A 85 -9.28 12.13 3.04
CA ASN A 85 -10.35 12.31 2.05
C ASN A 85 -9.81 12.41 0.61
N CYS A 86 -8.67 11.78 0.31
CA CYS A 86 -8.02 11.87 -0.99
C CYS A 86 -8.38 10.67 -1.89
N ARG A 87 -8.34 10.90 -3.21
CA ARG A 87 -8.52 9.86 -4.22
C ARG A 87 -7.27 9.72 -5.07
N PHE A 88 -6.82 8.48 -5.25
CA PHE A 88 -5.66 8.12 -6.06
C PHE A 88 -6.14 7.25 -7.21
N GLU A 89 -6.18 7.78 -8.42
CA GLU A 89 -6.95 7.18 -9.51
C GLU A 89 -6.15 6.99 -10.79
N ASP A 90 -6.17 5.76 -11.32
CA ASP A 90 -5.64 5.43 -12.64
C ASP A 90 -4.18 5.87 -12.89
N ASN A 91 -3.37 5.96 -11.84
CA ASN A 91 -1.93 6.13 -11.97
C ASN A 91 -1.31 4.86 -12.59
N ALA A 92 -0.33 5.03 -13.47
CA ALA A 92 0.41 3.90 -14.07
C ALA A 92 1.26 3.20 -13.01
N GLY A 93 1.70 3.96 -11.99
CA GLY A 93 2.41 3.48 -10.82
C GLY A 93 1.52 3.05 -9.65
N ASN A 94 2.10 3.07 -8.45
CA ASN A 94 1.34 2.82 -7.22
C ASN A 94 0.30 3.95 -6.99
N ALA A 95 -0.84 3.66 -6.38
CA ALA A 95 -1.72 4.76 -5.97
C ALA A 95 -1.09 5.56 -4.83
N ILE A 96 -0.63 4.85 -3.79
CA ILE A 96 0.09 5.38 -2.64
C ILE A 96 1.40 4.61 -2.48
N LEU A 97 2.53 5.30 -2.46
CA LEU A 97 3.85 4.73 -2.17
C LEU A 97 4.45 5.38 -0.92
N VAL A 98 4.95 4.53 -0.01
CA VAL A 98 5.78 4.95 1.12
C VAL A 98 7.10 4.18 1.06
N TYR A 99 8.18 4.88 0.74
CA TYR A 99 9.48 4.29 0.44
C TYR A 99 10.56 4.82 1.41
N LEU A 100 10.73 4.16 2.56
CA LEU A 100 11.54 4.67 3.66
C LEU A 100 13.01 4.23 3.62
N LYS A 101 13.54 3.97 2.41
CA LYS A 101 14.85 3.34 2.22
C LYS A 101 15.94 4.05 3.01
N GLN A 102 15.93 5.37 3.09
CA GLN A 102 17.05 6.16 3.63
C GLN A 102 17.00 6.39 5.14
N LEU A 103 15.83 6.20 5.76
CA LEU A 103 15.67 6.43 7.19
C LEU A 103 16.32 5.31 8.02
N THR A 104 16.77 5.67 9.21
CA THR A 104 17.46 4.78 10.15
C THR A 104 16.85 4.89 11.55
N ARG A 105 17.36 4.11 12.50
CA ARG A 105 17.00 4.16 13.92
C ARG A 105 17.09 5.56 14.52
N GLU A 106 18.05 6.35 14.05
CA GLU A 106 18.36 7.70 14.51
C GLU A 106 17.48 8.77 13.85
N SER A 107 16.75 8.42 12.80
CA SER A 107 15.76 9.32 12.19
C SER A 107 14.64 9.63 13.19
N GLU A 108 14.07 10.83 13.06
CA GLU A 108 12.87 11.19 13.83
C GLU A 108 11.76 10.15 13.62
N PRO A 109 10.99 9.79 14.67
CA PRO A 109 9.92 8.83 14.53
C PRO A 109 8.90 9.27 13.46
N VAL A 110 8.68 8.37 12.50
CA VAL A 110 7.73 8.58 11.40
C VAL A 110 6.31 8.62 11.96
N SER A 111 5.54 9.62 11.56
CA SER A 111 4.12 9.81 11.92
C SER A 111 3.37 10.17 10.64
N ILE A 112 2.74 9.16 10.04
CA ILE A 112 1.98 9.29 8.78
C ILE A 112 0.60 8.68 8.99
N ARG A 113 -0.43 9.43 8.63
CA ARG A 113 -1.82 8.98 8.69
C ARG A 113 -2.52 9.19 7.36
N PHE A 114 -3.00 8.11 6.77
CA PHE A 114 -3.98 8.14 5.69
C PHE A 114 -5.37 7.91 6.28
N GLU A 115 -6.34 8.79 5.98
CA GLU A 115 -7.69 8.69 6.53
C GLU A 115 -8.76 8.90 5.47
N ARG A 116 -9.71 7.96 5.34
CA ARG A 116 -10.80 8.04 4.34
C ARG A 116 -10.28 8.23 2.91
N CYS A 117 -9.18 7.55 2.57
CA CYS A 117 -8.58 7.60 1.25
C CYS A 117 -9.05 6.43 0.37
N LEU A 118 -9.22 6.69 -0.93
CA LEU A 118 -9.57 5.67 -1.93
C LEU A 118 -8.47 5.59 -2.99
N ALA A 119 -7.84 4.42 -3.10
CA ALA A 119 -6.99 4.06 -4.23
C ALA A 119 -7.81 3.23 -5.23
N ARG A 120 -7.92 3.69 -6.48
CA ARG A 120 -8.63 2.96 -7.53
C ARG A 120 -7.87 3.04 -8.84
N LEU A 121 -7.23 1.94 -9.24
CA LEU A 121 -6.40 1.91 -10.44
C LEU A 121 -7.10 1.17 -11.58
N GLY A 122 -8.42 1.30 -11.71
CA GLY A 122 -9.20 0.59 -12.71
C GLY A 122 -10.70 0.55 -12.39
N ARG A 123 -11.45 -0.21 -13.19
CA ARG A 123 -12.89 -0.42 -13.02
C ARG A 123 -13.21 -1.89 -12.81
N ALA A 124 -14.35 -2.19 -12.20
CA ALA A 124 -14.79 -3.59 -12.05
C ALA A 124 -15.10 -4.19 -13.43
N GLY A 125 -14.80 -5.49 -13.60
CA GLY A 125 -15.15 -6.24 -14.80
C GLY A 125 -14.30 -5.94 -16.04
N MET A 126 -13.10 -5.36 -15.89
CA MET A 126 -12.22 -5.19 -17.05
C MET A 126 -11.83 -6.54 -17.64
N SER A 127 -11.78 -6.62 -18.96
CA SER A 127 -11.24 -7.79 -19.64
C SER A 127 -9.71 -7.86 -19.48
N PRO A 128 -9.10 -9.04 -19.66
CA PRO A 128 -7.65 -9.16 -19.72
C PRO A 128 -7.00 -8.20 -20.73
N ASP A 129 -7.61 -8.00 -21.90
CA ASP A 129 -7.09 -7.09 -22.94
C ASP A 129 -7.15 -5.63 -22.51
N GLU A 130 -8.22 -5.22 -21.82
CA GLU A 130 -8.34 -3.85 -21.28
C GLU A 130 -7.34 -3.59 -20.15
N VAL A 131 -6.99 -4.61 -19.37
CA VAL A 131 -5.93 -4.51 -18.36
C VAL A 131 -4.56 -4.43 -19.04
N ALA A 132 -4.30 -5.27 -20.05
CA ALA A 132 -3.04 -5.28 -20.79
C ALA A 132 -2.79 -3.98 -21.56
N ALA A 133 -3.82 -3.40 -22.18
CA ALA A 133 -3.71 -2.16 -22.94
C ALA A 133 -3.34 -0.92 -22.10
N ARG A 134 -3.43 -1.01 -20.77
CA ARG A 134 -3.07 0.08 -19.86
C ARG A 134 -1.59 0.13 -19.50
N ASP A 135 -0.84 -0.91 -19.84
CA ASP A 135 0.60 -1.05 -19.59
C ASP A 135 1.07 -0.48 -18.21
N PRO A 136 0.50 -0.94 -17.08
CA PRO A 136 0.80 -0.35 -15.79
C PRO A 136 2.23 -0.70 -15.32
N GLU A 137 3.09 0.31 -15.23
CA GLU A 137 4.49 0.21 -14.82
C GLU A 137 4.70 0.02 -13.29
N GLY A 138 3.78 0.45 -12.40
CA GLY A 138 3.92 0.32 -10.94
C GLY A 138 2.69 -0.24 -10.21
N TRP A 139 2.94 -1.06 -9.20
CA TRP A 139 2.04 -2.15 -8.81
C TRP A 139 1.65 -2.07 -7.35
N SER A 140 0.53 -1.41 -7.04
CA SER A 140 -0.40 -1.67 -5.93
C SER A 140 -1.34 -0.49 -5.69
N GLY A 141 -2.47 -0.75 -5.04
CA GLY A 141 -3.23 0.33 -4.42
C GLY A 141 -2.39 1.07 -3.37
N ILE A 142 -1.79 0.32 -2.44
CA ILE A 142 -0.89 0.84 -1.41
C ILE A 142 0.40 0.01 -1.42
N ALA A 143 1.55 0.67 -1.54
CA ALA A 143 2.86 0.05 -1.43
C ALA A 143 3.67 0.69 -0.30
N ILE A 144 4.22 -0.12 0.60
CA ILE A 144 5.03 0.34 1.73
C ILE A 144 6.28 -0.54 1.80
N GLY A 145 7.47 0.04 1.78
CA GLY A 145 8.65 -0.81 1.84
C GLY A 145 9.96 -0.13 2.15
N ARG A 146 11.00 -0.98 2.15
CA ARG A 146 12.40 -0.63 2.45
C ARG A 146 12.59 -0.06 3.86
N VAL A 147 11.82 -0.58 4.81
CA VAL A 147 12.04 -0.30 6.23
C VAL A 147 13.02 -1.35 6.74
N ARG A 148 14.29 -0.97 6.80
CA ARG A 148 15.38 -1.85 7.24
C ARG A 148 15.23 -2.31 8.69
N ASP A 149 15.92 -3.39 9.06
CA ASP A 149 16.21 -3.72 10.44
C ASP A 149 16.95 -2.55 11.10
N HIS A 150 16.61 -2.23 12.35
CA HIS A 150 17.04 -0.98 12.99
C HIS A 150 16.67 0.26 12.15
N GLY A 151 15.55 0.20 11.45
CA GLY A 151 14.97 1.32 10.70
C GLY A 151 14.29 2.35 11.62
N PRO A 152 13.65 3.37 11.02
CA PRO A 152 12.99 4.45 11.76
C PRO A 152 11.91 3.89 12.68
N ARG A 153 11.67 4.57 13.79
CA ARG A 153 10.54 4.28 14.69
C ARG A 153 9.28 5.01 14.23
N GLY A 154 8.17 4.76 14.94
CA GLY A 154 6.93 5.51 14.77
C GLY A 154 5.75 4.65 14.29
N LEU A 155 4.84 5.30 13.57
CA LEU A 155 3.59 4.72 13.07
C LEU A 155 3.24 5.26 11.69
N ILE A 156 2.92 4.34 10.78
CA ILE A 156 2.17 4.63 9.55
C ILE A 156 0.81 3.97 9.72
N GLU A 157 -0.25 4.77 9.68
CA GLU A 157 -1.61 4.27 9.84
C GLU A 157 -2.51 4.62 8.67
N PHE A 158 -3.37 3.66 8.31
CA PHE A 158 -4.44 3.79 7.34
C PHE A 158 -5.76 3.54 8.06
N VAL A 159 -6.67 4.50 8.02
CA VAL A 159 -7.94 4.45 8.75
C VAL A 159 -9.11 4.76 7.81
N HIS A 160 -10.07 3.84 7.70
CA HIS A 160 -11.19 3.94 6.76
C HIS A 160 -10.72 4.07 5.29
N CYS A 161 -9.61 3.43 4.93
CA CYS A 161 -9.05 3.49 3.58
C CYS A 161 -9.48 2.30 2.74
N ALA A 162 -9.65 2.50 1.44
CA ALA A 162 -9.99 1.42 0.52
C ALA A 162 -9.06 1.39 -0.68
N THR A 163 -8.76 0.18 -1.17
CA THR A 163 -8.17 -0.03 -2.49
C THR A 163 -9.13 -0.84 -3.35
N GLN A 164 -9.34 -0.42 -4.58
CA GLN A 164 -10.30 -1.04 -5.48
C GLN A 164 -9.70 -1.23 -6.86
N ASN A 165 -10.00 -2.36 -7.48
CA ASN A 165 -9.75 -2.59 -8.89
C ASN A 165 -8.31 -2.25 -9.30
N THR A 166 -7.33 -2.69 -8.51
CA THR A 166 -5.94 -2.23 -8.66
C THR A 166 -5.22 -2.89 -9.84
N GLY A 167 -5.81 -3.95 -10.41
CA GLY A 167 -5.18 -4.79 -11.43
C GLY A 167 -4.10 -5.72 -10.88
N ARG A 168 -3.62 -5.48 -9.65
CA ARG A 168 -2.58 -6.22 -8.94
C ARG A 168 -2.90 -6.27 -7.44
N GLU A 169 -1.91 -6.21 -6.55
CA GLU A 169 -2.14 -6.19 -5.11
C GLU A 169 -2.94 -4.95 -4.69
N GLY A 170 -3.82 -5.13 -3.71
CA GLY A 170 -4.46 -4.02 -3.01
C GLY A 170 -3.47 -3.37 -2.04
N LEU A 171 -2.76 -4.20 -1.27
CA LEU A 171 -1.68 -3.80 -0.38
C LEU A 171 -0.44 -4.65 -0.65
N ARG A 172 0.69 -3.98 -0.87
CA ARG A 172 2.01 -4.58 -0.94
C ARG A 172 2.92 -4.01 0.12
N VAL A 173 3.46 -4.88 0.96
CA VAL A 173 4.49 -4.51 1.95
C VAL A 173 5.76 -5.28 1.63
N TYR A 174 6.91 -4.62 1.49
CA TYR A 174 8.14 -5.33 1.12
C TYR A 174 9.39 -4.80 1.83
N ASP A 175 10.29 -5.72 2.19
CA ASP A 175 11.53 -5.41 2.91
C ASP A 175 11.24 -4.53 4.14
N LYS A 176 10.25 -4.92 4.94
CA LYS A 176 9.75 -4.15 6.08
C LYS A 176 9.98 -4.92 7.38
N SER A 177 10.97 -4.48 8.15
CA SER A 177 11.32 -5.01 9.46
C SER A 177 10.28 -4.75 10.55
N ALA A 178 10.01 -5.76 11.38
CA ALA A 178 9.18 -5.67 12.57
C ALA A 178 9.76 -4.75 13.67
N ASP A 179 11.09 -4.49 13.69
CA ASP A 179 11.74 -3.54 14.61
C ASP A 179 11.62 -2.06 14.15
N GLY A 180 11.24 -1.84 12.89
CA GLY A 180 11.04 -0.51 12.33
C GLY A 180 9.68 0.11 12.66
N VAL A 181 9.30 1.10 11.86
CA VAL A 181 8.04 1.85 11.99
C VAL A 181 6.86 0.88 11.98
N ARG A 182 5.89 1.01 12.88
CA ARG A 182 4.75 0.09 12.89
C ARG A 182 3.76 0.46 11.79
N LEU A 183 3.15 -0.55 11.18
CA LEU A 183 2.02 -0.35 10.27
C LEU A 183 0.72 -0.68 11.00
N ARG A 184 -0.30 0.17 10.86
CA ARG A 184 -1.66 -0.10 11.35
C ARG A 184 -2.66 0.15 10.23
N PHE A 185 -3.48 -0.85 9.96
CA PHE A 185 -4.65 -0.73 9.10
C PHE A 185 -5.88 -0.88 9.99
N GLN A 186 -6.77 0.09 9.96
CA GLN A 186 -8.01 0.10 10.72
C GLN A 186 -9.18 0.35 9.79
N ASP A 187 -10.16 -0.54 9.81
CA ASP A 187 -11.35 -0.47 8.96
C ASP A 187 -10.98 -0.23 7.49
N CYS A 188 -9.99 -1.00 7.01
CA CYS A 188 -9.51 -0.90 5.64
C CYS A 188 -10.10 -2.00 4.77
N VAL A 189 -10.39 -1.67 3.52
CA VAL A 189 -11.03 -2.58 2.56
C VAL A 189 -10.15 -2.76 1.34
N TRP A 190 -9.82 -4.00 1.00
CA TRP A 190 -9.19 -4.36 -0.28
C TRP A 190 -10.21 -5.09 -1.13
N SER A 191 -10.57 -4.53 -2.29
CA SER A 191 -11.58 -5.12 -3.17
C SER A 191 -11.10 -5.28 -4.61
N ASN A 192 -11.33 -6.45 -5.18
CA ASN A 192 -10.95 -6.77 -6.55
C ASN A 192 -9.49 -6.39 -6.86
N ALA A 193 -8.59 -6.78 -5.94
CA ALA A 193 -7.17 -6.81 -6.25
C ALA A 193 -7.04 -7.87 -7.35
N TRP A 194 -6.46 -7.53 -8.50
CA TRP A 194 -6.56 -8.32 -9.74
C TRP A 194 -7.94 -8.28 -10.41
N VAL A 195 -8.26 -7.12 -10.99
CA VAL A 195 -9.50 -6.82 -11.77
C VAL A 195 -9.80 -7.87 -12.86
N ALA A 196 -8.78 -8.54 -13.36
CA ALA A 196 -8.91 -9.70 -14.23
C ALA A 196 -7.93 -10.79 -13.78
N ARG A 197 -8.22 -12.05 -14.12
CA ARG A 197 -7.24 -13.14 -14.07
C ARG A 197 -6.17 -12.87 -15.12
N HIS A 198 -5.20 -12.01 -14.81
CA HIS A 198 -4.06 -11.75 -15.70
C HIS A 198 -3.40 -13.09 -16.03
N ARG A 199 -3.25 -13.54 -17.29
CA ARG A 199 -2.60 -14.86 -17.50
C ARG A 199 -1.09 -14.78 -17.39
N ASP A 200 -0.51 -13.62 -17.66
CA ASP A 200 0.93 -13.50 -17.92
C ASP A 200 1.77 -13.03 -16.72
N TYR A 201 1.15 -12.79 -15.56
CA TYR A 201 1.90 -12.52 -14.34
C TYR A 201 2.28 -13.84 -13.65
N GLY A 202 3.57 -14.18 -13.69
CA GLY A 202 4.13 -15.40 -13.11
C GLY A 202 4.41 -15.32 -11.60
N GLY A 203 4.18 -14.17 -10.96
CA GLY A 203 4.36 -13.99 -9.52
C GLY A 203 3.13 -14.34 -8.69
N PRO A 204 3.23 -14.24 -7.36
CA PRO A 204 2.13 -14.53 -6.44
C PRO A 204 0.94 -13.58 -6.65
N ARG A 205 -0.28 -14.11 -6.55
CA ARG A 205 -1.50 -13.30 -6.61
C ARG A 205 -2.19 -13.34 -5.27
N ALA A 206 -2.18 -12.21 -4.60
CA ALA A 206 -2.89 -11.99 -3.35
C ALA A 206 -3.43 -10.55 -3.33
N PRO A 207 -4.56 -10.29 -2.67
CA PRO A 207 -5.00 -8.93 -2.38
C PRO A 207 -4.03 -8.20 -1.46
N ILE A 208 -3.47 -8.92 -0.49
CA ILE A 208 -2.43 -8.44 0.40
C ILE A 208 -1.18 -9.29 0.21
N LEU A 209 -0.11 -8.69 -0.30
CA LEU A 209 1.18 -9.34 -0.46
C LEU A 209 2.20 -8.72 0.48
N ILE A 210 2.90 -9.56 1.23
CA ILE A 210 4.04 -9.17 2.05
C ILE A 210 5.28 -9.91 1.55
N GLU A 211 6.37 -9.21 1.32
CA GLU A 211 7.59 -9.80 0.76
C GLU A 211 8.83 -9.47 1.59
N SER A 212 9.70 -10.46 1.72
CA SER A 212 11.08 -10.29 2.15
C SER A 212 11.98 -10.62 0.97
N ARG A 213 12.45 -9.58 0.27
CA ARG A 213 13.19 -9.72 -0.99
C ARG A 213 14.68 -9.60 -0.76
N ASP A 214 15.08 -8.73 0.16
CA ASP A 214 16.48 -8.48 0.49
C ASP A 214 16.74 -8.72 1.99
N PRO A 215 17.33 -9.88 2.36
CA PRO A 215 17.60 -10.20 3.76
C PRO A 215 18.68 -9.29 4.40
N ALA A 216 19.47 -8.57 3.60
CA ALA A 216 20.41 -7.58 4.14
C ALA A 216 19.70 -6.30 4.60
N ILE A 217 18.46 -6.09 4.14
CA ILE A 217 17.62 -4.96 4.55
C ILE A 217 16.68 -5.39 5.66
N CYS A 218 16.02 -6.54 5.51
CA CYS A 218 15.01 -7.00 6.45
C CYS A 218 15.15 -8.49 6.69
N SER A 219 15.64 -8.86 7.87
CA SER A 219 15.70 -10.25 8.33
C SER A 219 14.45 -10.66 9.14
N GLN A 220 13.67 -9.69 9.61
CA GLN A 220 12.50 -9.91 10.46
C GLN A 220 11.25 -9.23 9.89
N PRO A 221 10.66 -9.73 8.79
CA PRO A 221 9.53 -9.08 8.14
C PRO A 221 8.29 -9.03 9.05
N GLY A 222 7.66 -7.86 9.16
CA GLY A 222 6.38 -7.71 9.88
C GLY A 222 6.20 -6.39 10.63
N GLY A 223 5.66 -6.44 11.85
CA GLY A 223 5.26 -5.26 12.62
C GLY A 223 4.04 -4.56 12.02
N ILE A 224 2.96 -5.34 11.80
CA ILE A 224 1.75 -4.93 11.09
C ILE A 224 0.52 -5.30 11.94
N GLN A 225 -0.38 -4.35 12.13
CA GLN A 225 -1.64 -4.57 12.85
C GLN A 225 -2.83 -4.36 11.90
N PHE A 226 -3.74 -5.33 11.87
CA PHE A 226 -5.01 -5.26 11.12
C PHE A 226 -6.19 -5.20 12.08
N ILE A 227 -6.93 -4.10 12.09
CA ILE A 227 -8.06 -3.87 13.00
C ILE A 227 -9.32 -3.76 12.14
N ASP A 228 -10.19 -4.78 12.23
CA ASP A 228 -11.45 -4.82 11.48
C ASP A 228 -11.28 -4.56 9.98
N CYS A 229 -10.30 -5.23 9.35
CA CYS A 229 -10.08 -5.06 7.92
C CYS A 229 -10.83 -6.11 7.09
N PHE A 230 -11.11 -5.78 5.83
CA PHE A 230 -11.93 -6.58 4.93
C PHE A 230 -11.23 -6.82 3.60
N VAL A 231 -11.31 -8.05 3.10
CA VAL A 231 -10.92 -8.42 1.74
C VAL A 231 -12.18 -8.90 1.03
N HIS A 232 -12.55 -8.23 -0.06
CA HIS A 232 -13.67 -8.62 -0.93
C HIS A 232 -13.11 -8.95 -2.31
N ASP A 233 -12.88 -10.22 -2.58
CA ASP A 233 -12.21 -10.63 -3.81
C ASP A 233 -12.81 -11.93 -4.37
N SER A 234 -12.36 -12.30 -5.56
CA SER A 234 -12.72 -13.55 -6.22
C SER A 234 -11.50 -14.28 -6.81
N ILE A 235 -10.29 -13.82 -6.45
CA ILE A 235 -9.08 -14.52 -6.86
C ILE A 235 -8.96 -15.84 -6.13
N HIS A 236 -8.71 -16.91 -6.88
CA HIS A 236 -8.41 -18.20 -6.27
C HIS A 236 -7.02 -18.16 -5.63
N GLY A 237 -6.93 -18.02 -4.31
CA GLY A 237 -5.67 -18.00 -3.59
C GLY A 237 -5.78 -17.50 -2.16
N ALA A 238 -4.63 -17.22 -1.55
CA ALA A 238 -4.57 -16.71 -0.20
C ALA A 238 -4.90 -15.21 -0.19
N PRO A 239 -5.84 -14.74 0.66
CA PRO A 239 -6.22 -13.32 0.73
C PRO A 239 -5.10 -12.45 1.31
N ILE A 240 -4.19 -13.06 2.04
CA ILE A 240 -2.91 -12.50 2.45
C ILE A 240 -1.82 -13.56 2.26
N ARG A 241 -0.72 -13.15 1.63
CA ARG A 241 0.40 -14.02 1.30
C ARG A 241 1.73 -13.35 1.68
N PHE A 242 2.57 -14.10 2.36
CA PHE A 242 3.95 -13.78 2.65
C PHE A 242 4.88 -14.59 1.75
N GLU A 243 5.88 -13.92 1.19
CA GLU A 243 6.91 -14.53 0.35
C GLU A 243 8.31 -14.16 0.84
N ASP A 244 9.19 -15.17 0.86
CA ASP A 244 10.62 -14.99 1.05
C ASP A 244 11.40 -15.99 0.18
N ALA A 245 12.60 -15.60 -0.26
CA ALA A 245 13.40 -16.43 -1.17
C ALA A 245 13.80 -17.80 -0.58
N THR A 246 13.80 -17.96 0.75
CA THR A 246 14.24 -19.19 1.43
C THR A 246 13.08 -20.10 1.81
N GLY A 247 11.85 -19.57 1.89
CA GLY A 247 10.67 -20.23 2.44
C GLY A 247 10.76 -20.55 3.94
N ARG A 248 11.78 -20.00 4.63
CA ARG A 248 12.06 -20.29 6.04
C ARG A 248 11.63 -19.18 6.99
N LEU A 249 11.33 -17.99 6.46
CA LEU A 249 10.92 -16.87 7.29
C LEU A 249 9.42 -16.94 7.58
N SER A 250 9.03 -16.39 8.72
CA SER A 250 7.62 -16.14 9.05
C SER A 250 7.46 -14.71 9.47
N LEU A 251 6.29 -14.14 9.21
CA LEU A 251 5.97 -12.81 9.64
C LEU A 251 6.05 -12.69 11.17
N GLN A 252 6.65 -11.60 11.64
CA GLN A 252 6.83 -11.33 13.06
C GLN A 252 5.99 -10.13 13.50
N SER A 253 5.43 -10.18 14.71
CA SER A 253 4.61 -9.09 15.24
C SER A 253 3.49 -8.65 14.28
N VAL A 254 2.85 -9.63 13.63
CA VAL A 254 1.68 -9.41 12.79
C VAL A 254 0.45 -9.96 13.51
N SER A 255 -0.55 -9.11 13.71
CA SER A 255 -1.70 -9.41 14.57
C SER A 255 -2.99 -8.79 14.06
N GLY A 256 -4.10 -9.29 14.59
CA GLY A 256 -5.43 -8.72 14.41
C GLY A 256 -6.38 -9.61 13.62
N VAL A 257 -7.35 -9.00 12.93
CA VAL A 257 -8.40 -9.73 12.20
C VAL A 257 -8.56 -9.16 10.79
N ILE A 258 -8.60 -10.07 9.81
CA ILE A 258 -9.04 -9.78 8.44
C ILE A 258 -10.25 -10.67 8.15
N ARG A 259 -11.37 -10.07 7.75
CA ARG A 259 -12.56 -10.76 7.26
C ARG A 259 -12.50 -10.86 5.74
N VAL A 260 -12.81 -12.02 5.19
CA VAL A 260 -12.61 -12.31 3.77
C VAL A 260 -13.93 -12.80 3.19
N GLN A 261 -14.48 -12.01 2.29
CA GLN A 261 -15.62 -12.39 1.47
C GLN A 261 -15.10 -12.95 0.14
N ASP A 262 -14.65 -14.20 0.21
CA ASP A 262 -14.30 -15.04 -0.94
C ASP A 262 -14.44 -16.50 -0.51
N PRO A 263 -15.52 -17.20 -0.90
CA PRO A 263 -15.74 -18.57 -0.47
C PRO A 263 -14.71 -19.56 -1.03
N ALA A 264 -14.00 -19.18 -2.11
CA ALA A 264 -12.97 -19.99 -2.75
C ALA A 264 -11.56 -19.65 -2.23
N ALA A 265 -11.41 -18.68 -1.32
CA ALA A 265 -10.12 -18.32 -0.76
C ALA A 265 -9.47 -19.50 -0.03
N THR A 266 -8.18 -19.67 -0.27
CA THR A 266 -7.35 -20.61 0.47
C THR A 266 -6.92 -20.00 1.81
N PRO A 267 -6.43 -20.80 2.77
CA PRO A 267 -5.83 -20.25 3.99
C PRO A 267 -4.74 -19.21 3.70
N ALA A 268 -4.60 -18.26 4.62
CA ALA A 268 -3.51 -17.30 4.62
C ALA A 268 -2.14 -18.00 4.63
N LEU A 269 -1.16 -17.43 3.92
CA LEU A 269 0.20 -17.94 3.89
C LEU A 269 1.10 -16.92 4.58
N LEU A 270 1.54 -17.22 5.80
CA LEU A 270 2.24 -16.24 6.66
C LEU A 270 3.66 -16.70 7.07
N GLY A 271 4.12 -17.81 6.48
CA GLY A 271 5.37 -18.52 6.80
C GLY A 271 5.15 -19.81 7.61
N PRO A 272 6.22 -20.59 7.88
CA PRO A 272 6.13 -21.91 8.53
C PRO A 272 5.86 -21.87 10.04
N ARG A 273 6.03 -20.72 10.71
CA ARG A 273 5.73 -20.56 12.15
C ARG A 273 4.39 -19.85 12.37
N PRO A 274 3.72 -20.08 13.52
CA PRO A 274 2.47 -19.40 13.85
C PRO A 274 2.60 -17.87 13.85
N VAL A 275 1.55 -17.20 13.39
CA VAL A 275 1.42 -15.74 13.36
C VAL A 275 0.08 -15.36 13.99
N GLU A 276 0.04 -14.30 14.80
CA GLU A 276 -1.14 -13.90 15.60
C GLU A 276 -2.26 -13.21 14.79
N LEU A 277 -2.22 -13.33 13.47
CA LEU A 277 -3.22 -12.79 12.57
C LEU A 277 -4.34 -13.82 12.35
N ARG A 278 -5.58 -13.43 12.64
CA ARG A 278 -6.76 -14.24 12.32
C ARG A 278 -7.33 -13.81 10.98
N VAL A 279 -7.44 -14.76 10.05
CA VAL A 279 -8.09 -14.57 8.76
C VAL A 279 -9.38 -15.37 8.74
N GLN A 280 -10.52 -14.68 8.77
CA GLN A 280 -11.85 -15.27 8.79
C GLN A 280 -12.40 -15.28 7.38
N ILE A 281 -12.51 -16.47 6.78
CA ILE A 281 -13.05 -16.65 5.44
C ILE A 281 -14.52 -17.00 5.56
N ASP A 282 -15.39 -16.15 5.04
CA ASP A 282 -16.84 -16.36 5.03
C ASP A 282 -17.18 -17.43 3.99
N ARG A 283 -17.28 -18.68 4.45
CA ARG A 283 -17.79 -19.79 3.66
C ARG A 283 -19.30 -19.84 3.82
N PRO A 284 -20.10 -19.87 2.74
CA PRO A 284 -21.53 -20.13 2.86
C PRO A 284 -21.71 -21.44 3.61
N SER A 285 -22.52 -21.42 4.68
CA SER A 285 -22.90 -22.64 5.38
C SER A 285 -23.54 -23.57 4.36
N ASN A 286 -23.03 -24.80 4.22
CA ASN A 286 -23.75 -25.87 3.53
C ASN A 286 -25.05 -26.12 4.28
N GLY A 287 -26.09 -25.36 3.95
CA GLY A 287 -27.46 -25.63 4.34
C GLY A 287 -27.92 -26.89 3.63
N GLY A 288 -27.52 -28.05 4.16
CA GLY A 288 -28.15 -29.32 3.88
C GLY A 288 -29.57 -29.28 4.41
N ALA A 289 -30.48 -28.64 3.68
CA ALA A 289 -31.88 -29.00 3.74
C ALA A 289 -32.03 -30.21 2.82
N GLY A 290 -31.81 -31.39 3.40
CA GLY A 290 -32.23 -32.64 2.78
C GLY A 290 -33.74 -32.56 2.55
N TRP A 291 -34.13 -32.45 1.29
CA TRP A 291 -35.43 -32.95 0.88
C TRP A 291 -35.33 -34.48 0.89
N SER A 292 -36.17 -35.10 1.72
CA SER A 292 -36.45 -36.53 1.75
C SER A 292 -37.97 -36.66 1.68
N PRO A 293 -38.45 -37.72 1.04
CA PRO A 293 -39.06 -37.70 -0.30
C PRO A 293 -40.53 -37.28 -0.32
#